data_AF-A0AAU3SDB4-F1
#
_entry.id   AF-A0AAU3SDB4-F1
#
_cell.length_a   1.000
_cell.length_b   1.000
_cell.length_c   1.000
_cell.angle_alpha   90.00
_cell.angle_beta   90.00
_cell.angle_gamma   90.00
#
_symmetry.space_group_name_H-M   'P 1'
#
loop_
_entity.id
_entity.type
_entity.pdbx_description
1 polymer ?
#
loop_
_entity_poly.entity_id
_entity_poly.type
_entity_poly.pdbx_seq_one_letter_code
_entity_poly.pdbx_strand_id
1 'polypeptide(L)'
;MAPVGVLLETAPATDTGELVSVVDAWAAIEKAVPREKLAEALAVIAEVVPDEEGDEDAEWRAALATRYGTVRGFIRLLVDVVDFGAVEAGAPVVKALRQLPHLIHRKKLPAAEVERDLVTGSWQRLVFAAPGSEPGLADKAAYSFCVLEHLHRALRRRDVYARSGDRWGDPRAKLLAGDRWQSAQPTVLRALGLEAEPAAHLAELAGALHGAYHQVVAGLPANSAVSVKDGKLVLDRLGPAGEPKLMPAFRQLANNMLPKVDFPELLLEVADLTGMTSAFTHISGADPSMEEFELSVCALLLSEACNVGLTPVVKPNVPALTRGRLVQGGSSMSEQTTTKPCPQVATWAPSQTGPCTRCHILCTSQGEPI
;
A
#
# COMPACT_ATOMS: atom_id res chain seq x y z
N MET A 1 17.61 24.09 18.46
CA MET A 1 17.31 25.41 19.06
C MET A 1 17.78 26.62 18.23
N ALA A 2 18.59 26.47 17.17
CA ALA A 2 18.93 27.56 16.24
C ALA A 2 18.01 27.79 14.99
N PRO A 3 17.05 26.92 14.60
CA PRO A 3 16.28 27.12 13.35
C PRO A 3 15.01 27.98 13.53
N VAL A 4 14.66 28.37 14.77
CA VAL A 4 13.45 29.14 15.09
C VAL A 4 13.60 30.63 14.78
N GLY A 5 14.84 31.15 14.74
CA GLY A 5 15.09 32.59 14.51
C GLY A 5 14.89 33.06 13.07
N VAL A 6 15.15 32.21 12.07
CA VAL A 6 15.12 32.61 10.65
C VAL A 6 13.67 32.71 10.11
N LEU A 7 12.73 32.01 10.75
CA LEU A 7 11.29 32.08 10.43
C LEU A 7 10.61 33.37 10.92
N LEU A 8 11.29 34.20 11.72
CA LEU A 8 10.76 35.47 12.21
C LEU A 8 11.10 36.67 11.32
N GLU A 9 12.00 36.53 10.34
CA GLU A 9 12.50 37.68 9.54
C GLU A 9 12.14 37.64 8.05
N THR A 10 11.65 36.53 7.50
CA THR A 10 11.20 36.51 6.10
C THR A 10 9.76 36.99 5.96
N ALA A 11 9.60 38.18 5.36
CA ALA A 11 8.31 38.78 5.06
C ALA A 11 7.44 37.88 4.14
N PRO A 12 6.10 37.90 4.28
CA PRO A 12 5.19 37.12 3.46
C PRO A 12 5.26 37.54 1.99
N ALA A 13 5.35 36.56 1.08
CA ALA A 13 5.29 36.81 -0.35
C ALA A 13 3.92 37.39 -0.77
N THR A 14 3.96 38.31 -1.72
CA THR A 14 2.96 39.33 -2.06
C THR A 14 1.69 38.84 -2.75
N ASP A 15 0.63 39.66 -2.63
CA ASP A 15 -0.76 39.50 -3.06
C ASP A 15 -1.02 39.36 -4.59
N THR A 16 -0.01 39.29 -5.45
CA THR A 16 -0.19 39.62 -6.89
C THR A 16 -0.25 38.46 -7.89
N GLY A 17 -0.20 37.19 -7.46
CA GLY A 17 -0.75 36.08 -8.25
C GLY A 17 -0.26 35.90 -9.70
N GLU A 18 1.02 36.17 -10.01
CA GLU A 18 1.57 35.87 -11.34
C GLU A 18 2.10 34.43 -11.45
N LEU A 19 1.77 33.79 -12.57
CA LEU A 19 2.05 32.38 -12.90
C LEU A 19 3.54 32.15 -13.16
N VAL A 20 4.10 31.17 -12.48
CA VAL A 20 5.47 30.69 -12.65
C VAL A 20 5.46 29.37 -13.44
N SER A 21 6.38 29.21 -14.39
CA SER A 21 6.48 28.00 -15.22
C SER A 21 6.67 26.76 -14.34
N VAL A 22 6.20 25.57 -14.76
CA VAL A 22 6.28 24.34 -13.96
C VAL A 22 7.72 24.04 -13.52
N VAL A 23 8.71 24.34 -14.35
CA VAL A 23 10.14 24.16 -14.03
C VAL A 23 10.59 25.16 -12.96
N ASP A 24 10.14 26.40 -13.05
CA ASP A 24 10.47 27.46 -12.08
C ASP A 24 9.69 27.31 -10.77
N ALA A 25 8.48 26.74 -10.79
CA ALA A 25 7.69 26.41 -9.63
C ALA A 25 8.32 25.24 -8.87
N TRP A 26 8.77 24.20 -9.58
CA TRP A 26 9.51 23.09 -8.98
C TRP A 26 10.87 23.53 -8.44
N ALA A 27 11.61 24.37 -9.17
CA ALA A 27 12.87 24.94 -8.69
C ALA A 27 12.67 25.87 -7.47
N ALA A 28 11.58 26.65 -7.44
CA ALA A 28 11.23 27.49 -6.29
C ALA A 28 10.76 26.67 -5.08
N ILE A 29 10.07 25.55 -5.30
CA ILE A 29 9.69 24.59 -4.25
C ILE A 29 10.93 23.93 -3.66
N GLU A 30 11.87 23.46 -4.49
CA GLU A 30 13.14 22.88 -3.99
C GLU A 30 14.01 23.91 -3.25
N LYS A 31 13.91 25.19 -3.63
CA LYS A 31 14.59 26.31 -2.94
C LYS A 31 13.94 26.67 -1.60
N ALA A 32 12.65 26.38 -1.43
CA ALA A 32 11.88 26.68 -0.22
C ALA A 32 11.78 25.49 0.76
N VAL A 33 11.66 24.27 0.25
CA VAL A 33 11.59 23.01 1.00
C VAL A 33 12.31 21.91 0.21
N PRO A 34 13.48 21.43 0.65
CA PRO A 34 14.18 20.33 0.01
C PRO A 34 13.29 19.10 -0.12
N ARG A 35 13.40 18.37 -1.22
CA ARG A 35 12.63 17.15 -1.53
C ARG A 35 12.68 16.10 -0.41
N GLU A 36 13.80 16.06 0.30
CA GLU A 36 14.02 15.26 1.51
C GLU A 36 13.04 15.62 2.64
N LYS A 37 12.77 16.91 2.89
CA LYS A 37 11.80 17.34 3.90
C LYS A 37 10.35 17.03 3.52
N LEU A 38 10.05 17.03 2.23
CA LEU A 38 8.73 16.65 1.72
C LEU A 38 8.52 15.13 1.87
N ALA A 39 9.55 14.35 1.55
CA ALA A 39 9.58 12.91 1.75
C ALA A 39 9.52 12.56 3.25
N GLU A 40 10.22 13.28 4.12
CA GLU A 40 10.13 13.14 5.58
C GLU A 40 8.73 13.48 6.09
N ALA A 41 8.10 14.56 5.62
CA ALA A 41 6.74 14.90 6.01
C ALA A 41 5.72 13.82 5.58
N LEU A 42 5.89 13.26 4.38
CA LEU A 42 5.08 12.15 3.89
C LEU A 42 5.38 10.84 4.62
N ALA A 43 6.63 10.60 5.01
CA ALA A 43 7.03 9.44 5.80
C ALA A 43 6.49 9.52 7.22
N VAL A 44 6.51 10.69 7.86
CA VAL A 44 5.86 10.93 9.16
C VAL A 44 4.35 10.74 9.05
N ILE A 45 3.72 11.17 7.95
CA ILE A 45 2.29 10.89 7.74
C ILE A 45 2.07 9.38 7.56
N ALA A 46 2.93 8.67 6.82
CA ALA A 46 2.80 7.24 6.59
C ALA A 46 3.09 6.39 7.84
N GLU A 47 4.01 6.83 8.71
CA GLU A 47 4.38 6.17 9.98
C GLU A 47 3.29 6.33 11.05
N VAL A 48 2.55 7.45 11.00
CA VAL A 48 1.51 7.78 11.98
C VAL A 48 0.12 7.39 11.45
N VAL A 49 -0.02 6.75 10.28
CA VAL A 49 -1.30 6.18 9.81
C VAL A 49 -1.41 4.73 10.32
N PRO A 50 -2.30 4.43 11.28
CA PRO A 50 -2.54 3.06 11.70
C PRO A 50 -3.27 2.29 10.59
N ASP A 51 -2.85 1.05 10.35
CA ASP A 51 -3.56 0.09 9.52
C ASP A 51 -4.68 -0.58 10.36
N GLU A 52 -5.78 0.10 10.70
CA GLU A 52 -7.09 -0.54 10.99
C GLU A 52 -8.22 0.48 11.28
N GLU A 53 -9.44 0.12 10.86
CA GLU A 53 -10.62 0.97 10.90
C GLU A 53 -11.33 0.87 12.27
N GLY A 54 -11.14 1.90 13.12
CA GLY A 54 -11.89 2.09 14.37
C GLY A 54 -12.04 3.57 14.74
N ASP A 55 -13.05 3.93 15.53
CA ASP A 55 -13.24 5.31 16.04
C ASP A 55 -12.27 5.66 17.20
N GLU A 56 -11.28 4.80 17.44
CA GLU A 56 -10.21 4.96 18.44
C GLU A 56 -9.17 6.03 18.03
N ASP A 57 -9.15 6.46 16.77
CA ASP A 57 -8.16 7.45 16.27
C ASP A 57 -8.56 8.92 16.48
N ALA A 58 -9.56 9.22 17.31
CA ALA A 58 -10.04 10.60 17.49
C ALA A 58 -8.94 11.56 17.99
N GLU A 59 -8.08 11.08 18.89
CA GLU A 59 -6.93 11.85 19.41
C GLU A 59 -5.87 12.09 18.33
N TRP A 60 -5.62 11.09 17.48
CA TRP A 60 -4.72 11.22 16.34
C TRP A 60 -5.24 12.22 15.29
N ARG A 61 -6.52 12.16 14.94
CA ARG A 61 -7.16 13.10 14.00
C ARG A 61 -7.11 14.53 14.54
N ALA A 62 -7.31 14.71 15.86
CA ALA A 62 -7.14 16.00 16.50
C ALA A 62 -5.69 16.51 16.43
N ALA A 63 -4.70 15.63 16.65
CA ALA A 63 -3.29 15.97 16.52
C ALA A 63 -2.91 16.37 15.08
N LEU A 64 -3.46 15.71 14.06
CA LEU A 64 -3.25 16.08 12.65
C LEU A 64 -3.71 17.51 12.36
N ALA A 65 -4.88 17.91 12.84
CA ALA A 65 -5.42 19.25 12.61
C ALA A 65 -4.47 20.38 13.07
N THR A 66 -3.65 20.13 14.11
CA THR A 66 -2.65 21.11 14.59
C THR A 66 -1.54 21.39 13.56
N ARG A 67 -1.28 20.46 12.62
CA ARG A 67 -0.26 20.59 11.58
C ARG A 67 -0.77 21.24 10.29
N TYR A 68 -1.97 21.79 10.31
CA TYR A 68 -2.62 22.40 9.14
C TYR A 68 -1.78 23.48 8.46
N GLY A 69 -1.03 24.29 9.23
CA GLY A 69 -0.16 25.35 8.70
C GLY A 69 0.88 24.83 7.70
N THR A 70 1.37 23.60 7.88
CA THR A 70 2.35 22.96 6.98
C THR A 70 1.68 22.48 5.70
N VAL A 71 0.46 21.95 5.78
CA VAL A 71 -0.21 21.29 4.66
C VAL A 71 -0.96 22.27 3.76
N ARG A 72 -1.47 23.38 4.31
CA ARG A 72 -2.34 24.32 3.57
C ARG A 72 -1.75 24.83 2.25
N GLY A 73 -0.44 25.03 2.19
CA GLY A 73 0.25 25.50 0.98
C GLY A 73 0.29 24.44 -0.12
N PHE A 74 0.39 23.16 0.26
CA PHE A 74 0.46 22.04 -0.67
C PHE A 74 -0.90 21.65 -1.25
N ILE A 75 -2.00 21.92 -0.53
CA ILE A 75 -3.36 21.60 -1.01
C ILE A 75 -3.62 22.23 -2.38
N ARG A 76 -3.23 23.49 -2.57
CA ARG A 76 -3.40 24.18 -3.85
C ARG A 76 -2.53 23.55 -4.94
N LEU A 77 -1.25 23.32 -4.65
CA LEU A 77 -0.33 22.68 -5.60
C LEU A 77 -0.84 21.30 -6.03
N LEU A 78 -1.36 20.53 -5.08
CA LEU A 78 -1.90 19.19 -5.32
C LEU A 78 -3.07 19.23 -6.31
N VAL A 79 -3.99 20.18 -6.16
CA VAL A 79 -5.16 20.34 -7.03
C VAL A 79 -4.80 20.90 -8.41
N ASP A 80 -3.88 21.87 -8.45
CA ASP A 80 -3.53 22.58 -9.68
C ASP A 80 -2.60 21.74 -10.59
N VAL A 81 -1.71 20.94 -10.00
CA VAL A 81 -0.69 20.17 -10.75
C VAL A 81 -1.18 18.79 -11.15
N VAL A 82 -1.98 18.14 -10.29
CA VAL A 82 -2.40 16.75 -10.51
C VAL A 82 -3.80 16.69 -11.10
N ASP A 83 -3.92 16.18 -12.32
CA ASP A 83 -5.23 15.90 -12.93
C ASP A 83 -5.85 14.63 -12.32
N PHE A 84 -6.61 14.83 -11.25
CA PHE A 84 -7.38 13.76 -10.59
C PHE A 84 -8.64 13.41 -11.38
N GLY A 85 -8.74 12.13 -11.75
CA GLY A 85 -9.99 11.48 -12.14
C GLY A 85 -10.54 10.60 -11.02
N ALA A 86 -11.81 10.21 -11.14
CA ALA A 86 -12.46 9.30 -10.21
C ALA A 86 -13.42 8.36 -10.94
N VAL A 87 -13.74 7.25 -10.30
CA VAL A 87 -14.97 6.48 -10.56
C VAL A 87 -16.13 7.07 -9.75
N GLU A 88 -17.34 6.55 -9.91
CA GLU A 88 -18.54 7.06 -9.22
C GLU A 88 -18.36 7.16 -7.70
N ALA A 89 -17.79 6.12 -7.07
CA ALA A 89 -17.51 6.09 -5.64
C ALA A 89 -16.51 7.18 -5.16
N GLY A 90 -15.55 7.57 -6.01
CA GLY A 90 -14.53 8.57 -5.69
C GLY A 90 -14.93 10.01 -6.04
N ALA A 91 -16.02 10.20 -6.78
CA ALA A 91 -16.44 11.52 -7.27
C ALA A 91 -16.68 12.55 -6.16
N PRO A 92 -17.32 12.23 -5.02
CA PRO A 92 -17.49 13.18 -3.92
C PRO A 92 -16.15 13.66 -3.35
N VAL A 93 -15.14 12.77 -3.25
CA VAL A 93 -13.81 13.11 -2.73
C VAL A 93 -13.09 14.09 -3.65
N VAL A 94 -13.10 13.85 -4.97
CA VAL A 94 -12.47 14.76 -5.93
C VAL A 94 -13.19 16.11 -5.98
N LYS A 95 -14.52 16.13 -5.85
CA LYS A 95 -15.31 17.36 -5.74
C LYS A 95 -14.89 18.19 -4.54
N ALA A 96 -14.85 17.58 -3.35
CA ALA A 96 -14.41 18.24 -2.12
C ALA A 96 -12.95 18.74 -2.22
N LEU A 97 -12.07 17.91 -2.77
CA LEU A 97 -10.66 18.25 -2.98
C LEU A 97 -10.49 19.48 -3.88
N ARG A 98 -11.22 19.56 -5.00
CA ARG A 98 -11.18 20.71 -5.93
C ARG A 98 -11.74 21.98 -5.31
N GLN A 99 -12.69 21.88 -4.39
CA GLN A 99 -13.24 23.04 -3.68
C GLN A 99 -12.34 23.51 -2.54
N LEU A 100 -11.50 22.62 -2.01
CA LEU A 100 -10.71 22.85 -0.80
C LEU A 100 -9.82 24.12 -0.88
N PRO A 101 -9.08 24.40 -1.98
CA PRO A 101 -8.29 25.63 -2.12
C PRO A 101 -9.12 26.91 -1.90
N HIS A 102 -10.37 26.95 -2.39
CA HIS A 102 -11.23 28.11 -2.21
C HIS A 102 -11.73 28.26 -0.77
N LEU A 103 -12.01 27.13 -0.10
CA LEU A 103 -12.54 27.11 1.27
C LEU A 103 -11.47 27.49 2.31
N ILE A 104 -10.22 27.07 2.10
CA ILE A 104 -9.11 27.35 3.03
C ILE A 104 -8.71 28.83 3.06
N HIS A 105 -8.90 29.57 1.96
CA HIS A 105 -8.55 30.99 1.87
C HIS A 105 -9.58 31.93 2.52
N ARG A 106 -10.81 31.47 2.75
CA ARG A 106 -11.84 32.29 3.41
C ARG A 106 -11.47 32.53 4.88
N LYS A 107 -12.10 33.50 5.55
CA LYS A 107 -11.98 33.68 7.02
C LYS A 107 -12.87 32.72 7.81
N LYS A 108 -14.09 32.49 7.35
CA LYS A 108 -15.07 31.55 7.95
C LYS A 108 -15.47 30.49 6.92
N LEU A 109 -15.71 29.25 7.36
CA LEU A 109 -16.22 28.15 6.53
C LEU A 109 -17.62 27.77 7.04
N PRO A 110 -18.69 28.08 6.31
CA PRO A 110 -20.03 27.66 6.69
C PRO A 110 -20.17 26.13 6.63
N ALA A 111 -20.78 25.53 7.65
CA ALA A 111 -21.01 24.09 7.72
C ALA A 111 -21.98 23.54 6.65
N ALA A 112 -22.62 24.42 5.88
CA ALA A 112 -23.47 24.07 4.74
C ALA A 112 -22.66 23.84 3.45
N GLU A 113 -21.45 24.41 3.36
CA GLU A 113 -20.57 24.26 2.18
C GLU A 113 -19.64 23.05 2.29
N VAL A 114 -19.67 22.36 3.44
CA VAL A 114 -18.93 21.13 3.69
C VAL A 114 -19.72 19.94 3.12
N GLU A 115 -19.06 19.09 2.34
CA GLU A 115 -19.60 17.80 1.89
C GLU A 115 -19.80 16.86 3.09
N ARG A 116 -20.97 16.93 3.73
CA ARG A 116 -21.27 16.25 5.01
C ARG A 116 -21.15 14.73 4.93
N ASP A 117 -21.44 14.15 3.78
CA ASP A 117 -21.39 12.70 3.58
C ASP A 117 -19.95 12.15 3.66
N LEU A 118 -18.94 13.00 3.41
CA LEU A 118 -17.54 12.64 3.63
C LEU A 118 -17.15 12.72 5.11
N VAL A 119 -17.84 13.54 5.90
CA VAL A 119 -17.49 13.76 7.31
C VAL A 119 -18.20 12.71 8.17
N THR A 120 -17.53 11.58 8.37
CA THR A 120 -18.05 10.43 9.15
C THR A 120 -17.21 10.15 10.40
N GLY A 121 -17.79 9.45 11.38
CA GLY A 121 -17.09 9.06 12.61
C GLY A 121 -16.59 10.26 13.42
N SER A 122 -15.42 10.13 14.05
CA SER A 122 -14.78 11.20 14.83
C SER A 122 -14.51 12.50 14.05
N TRP A 123 -14.44 12.48 12.71
CA TRP A 123 -14.36 13.72 11.92
C TRP A 123 -15.59 14.61 12.11
N GLN A 124 -16.78 14.06 12.39
CA GLN A 124 -17.98 14.87 12.65
C GLN A 124 -17.78 15.81 13.85
N ARG A 125 -17.18 15.29 14.92
CA ARG A 125 -16.90 16.08 16.13
C ARG A 125 -15.83 17.12 15.85
N LEU A 126 -14.76 16.76 15.14
CA LEU A 126 -13.65 17.67 14.85
C LEU A 126 -14.04 18.77 13.85
N VAL A 127 -14.90 18.48 12.88
CA VAL A 127 -15.29 19.45 11.85
C VAL A 127 -16.43 20.35 12.34
N PHE A 128 -17.46 19.81 13.00
CA PHE A 128 -18.67 20.57 13.34
C PHE A 128 -18.83 20.92 14.82
N ALA A 129 -18.08 20.28 15.73
CA ALA A 129 -18.24 20.43 17.17
C ALA A 129 -16.90 20.64 17.90
N ALA A 130 -15.89 21.21 17.21
CA ALA A 130 -14.61 21.50 17.85
C ALA A 130 -14.77 22.53 18.99
N PRO A 131 -14.04 22.39 20.11
CA PRO A 131 -14.13 23.31 21.24
C PRO A 131 -13.91 24.78 20.81
N GLY A 132 -14.86 25.65 21.12
CA GLY A 132 -14.80 27.08 20.75
C GLY A 132 -15.32 27.43 19.36
N SER A 133 -15.90 26.48 18.62
CA SER A 133 -16.51 26.74 17.31
C SER A 133 -17.82 27.51 17.42
N GLU A 134 -18.01 28.52 16.56
CA GLU A 134 -19.31 29.19 16.41
C GLU A 134 -20.34 28.23 15.77
N PRO A 135 -21.59 28.17 16.26
CA PRO A 135 -22.64 27.35 15.66
C PRO A 135 -22.82 27.66 14.17
N GLY A 136 -22.80 26.65 13.33
CA GLY A 136 -22.97 26.78 11.88
C GLY A 136 -21.67 27.04 11.09
N LEU A 137 -20.52 27.14 11.77
CA LEU A 137 -19.21 27.09 11.12
C LEU A 137 -18.57 25.72 11.26
N ALA A 138 -17.75 25.37 10.28
CA ALA A 138 -16.91 24.18 10.29
C ALA A 138 -15.44 24.53 10.48
N ASP A 139 -14.71 23.67 11.18
CA ASP A 139 -13.26 23.77 11.32
C ASP A 139 -12.57 23.40 9.99
N LYS A 140 -11.78 24.34 9.45
CA LYS A 140 -11.09 24.18 8.16
C LYS A 140 -9.95 23.21 8.22
N ALA A 141 -9.21 23.18 9.33
CA ALA A 141 -8.07 22.31 9.49
C ALA A 141 -8.56 20.86 9.52
N ALA A 142 -9.56 20.58 10.37
CA ALA A 142 -10.20 19.28 10.46
C ALA A 142 -10.81 18.86 9.13
N TYR A 143 -11.55 19.76 8.45
CA TYR A 143 -12.15 19.42 7.15
C TYR A 143 -11.10 19.13 6.07
N SER A 144 -10.00 19.91 6.04
CA SER A 144 -8.92 19.68 5.07
C SER A 144 -8.26 18.31 5.26
N PHE A 145 -7.96 17.94 6.50
CA PHE A 145 -7.38 16.61 6.78
C PHE A 145 -8.37 15.49 6.52
N CYS A 146 -9.66 15.68 6.83
CA CYS A 146 -10.71 14.74 6.47
C CYS A 146 -10.70 14.46 4.96
N VAL A 147 -10.71 15.50 4.12
CA VAL A 147 -10.66 15.35 2.66
C VAL A 147 -9.37 14.66 2.19
N LEU A 148 -8.21 15.00 2.76
CA LEU A 148 -6.92 14.39 2.40
C LEU A 148 -6.82 12.91 2.81
N GLU A 149 -7.37 12.54 3.96
CA GLU A 149 -7.45 11.14 4.41
C GLU A 149 -8.35 10.33 3.48
N HIS A 150 -9.51 10.88 3.11
CA HIS A 150 -10.40 10.26 2.11
C HIS A 150 -9.72 10.15 0.74
N LEU A 151 -8.98 11.17 0.30
CA LEU A 151 -8.18 11.11 -0.92
C LEU A 151 -7.15 9.97 -0.87
N HIS A 152 -6.41 9.86 0.24
CA HIS A 152 -5.41 8.80 0.40
C HIS A 152 -6.05 7.41 0.32
N ARG A 153 -7.18 7.20 1.00
CA ARG A 153 -7.94 5.94 0.93
C ARG A 153 -8.44 5.66 -0.47
N ALA A 154 -9.03 6.65 -1.13
CA ALA A 154 -9.57 6.50 -2.48
C ALA A 154 -8.47 6.22 -3.52
N LEU A 155 -7.28 6.79 -3.35
CA LEU A 155 -6.10 6.46 -4.16
C LEU A 155 -5.65 5.01 -3.93
N ARG A 156 -5.60 4.54 -2.68
CA ARG A 156 -5.28 3.13 -2.38
C ARG A 156 -6.29 2.15 -2.98
N ARG A 157 -7.58 2.47 -2.89
CA ARG A 157 -8.68 1.66 -3.44
C ARG A 157 -8.87 1.79 -4.95
N ARG A 158 -8.16 2.73 -5.59
CA ARG A 158 -8.28 3.08 -7.03
C ARG A 158 -9.62 3.71 -7.42
N ASP A 159 -10.37 4.21 -6.44
CA ASP A 159 -11.60 4.98 -6.68
C ASP A 159 -11.27 6.39 -7.21
N VAL A 160 -10.10 6.91 -6.85
CA VAL A 160 -9.49 8.13 -7.37
C VAL A 160 -8.13 7.77 -7.98
N TYR A 161 -7.76 8.45 -9.06
CA TYR A 161 -6.52 8.21 -9.78
C TYR A 161 -5.98 9.51 -10.38
N ALA A 162 -4.65 9.58 -10.54
CA ALA A 162 -3.98 10.66 -11.25
C ALA A 162 -3.84 10.26 -12.73
N ARG A 163 -4.50 10.95 -13.67
CA ARG A 163 -4.57 10.50 -15.07
C ARG A 163 -3.22 10.34 -15.76
N SER A 164 -2.25 11.17 -15.41
CA SER A 164 -0.87 11.13 -15.91
C SER A 164 0.10 10.35 -15.01
N GLY A 165 -0.38 9.76 -13.91
CA GLY A 165 0.43 8.98 -13.00
C GLY A 165 0.65 7.55 -13.49
N ASP A 166 1.84 7.00 -13.23
CA ASP A 166 2.09 5.57 -13.48
C ASP A 166 1.54 4.72 -12.32
N ARG A 167 2.17 4.83 -11.14
CA ARG A 167 1.75 4.07 -9.94
C ARG A 167 0.32 4.36 -9.52
N TRP A 168 -0.12 5.61 -9.61
CA TRP A 168 -1.45 6.08 -9.19
C TRP A 168 -2.38 6.37 -10.38
N GLY A 169 -2.06 5.84 -11.56
CA GLY A 169 -2.82 5.99 -12.81
C GLY A 169 -4.22 5.37 -12.78
N ASP A 170 -5.03 5.72 -13.80
CA ASP A 170 -6.30 5.02 -14.04
C ASP A 170 -5.99 3.56 -14.41
N PRO A 171 -6.39 2.57 -13.59
CA PRO A 171 -6.13 1.16 -13.90
C PRO A 171 -6.79 0.74 -15.23
N ARG A 172 -7.88 1.41 -15.63
CA ARG A 172 -8.63 1.10 -16.84
C ARG A 172 -7.97 1.63 -18.10
N ALA A 173 -7.07 2.62 -17.98
CA ALA A 173 -6.32 3.13 -19.13
C ALA A 173 -5.42 2.06 -19.78
N LYS A 174 -5.10 0.99 -19.04
CA LYS A 174 -4.34 -0.16 -19.54
C LYS A 174 -5.22 -1.23 -20.21
N LEU A 175 -6.55 -1.09 -20.18
CA LEU A 175 -7.47 -2.04 -20.79
C LEU A 175 -7.61 -1.78 -22.30
N LEU A 176 -7.84 -2.85 -23.05
CA LEU A 176 -8.22 -2.74 -24.46
C LEU A 176 -9.62 -2.11 -24.55
N ALA A 177 -9.77 -1.10 -25.41
CA ALA A 177 -11.03 -0.41 -25.64
C ALA A 177 -11.22 -0.11 -27.14
N GLY A 178 -12.46 0.15 -27.53
CA GLY A 178 -12.84 0.48 -28.91
C GLY A 178 -12.36 -0.58 -29.91
N ASP A 179 -11.82 -0.12 -31.03
CA ASP A 179 -11.40 -0.96 -32.15
C ASP A 179 -10.31 -1.99 -31.76
N ARG A 180 -9.44 -1.65 -30.81
CA ARG A 180 -8.41 -2.56 -30.29
C ARG A 180 -9.04 -3.75 -29.56
N TRP A 181 -10.08 -3.49 -28.76
CA TRP A 181 -10.83 -4.56 -28.11
C TRP A 181 -11.62 -5.38 -29.12
N GLN A 182 -12.35 -4.73 -30.04
CA GLN A 182 -13.15 -5.43 -31.06
C GLN A 182 -12.29 -6.39 -31.90
N SER A 183 -11.07 -5.97 -32.24
CA SER A 183 -10.12 -6.80 -32.98
C SER A 183 -9.57 -7.98 -32.17
N ALA A 184 -9.32 -7.78 -30.88
CA ALA A 184 -8.75 -8.80 -29.99
C ALA A 184 -9.80 -9.76 -29.38
N GLN A 185 -11.05 -9.33 -29.29
CA GLN A 185 -12.14 -10.01 -28.58
C GLN A 185 -12.27 -11.49 -28.96
N PRO A 186 -12.30 -11.90 -30.26
CA PRO A 186 -12.48 -13.31 -30.60
C PRO A 186 -11.35 -14.22 -30.10
N THR A 187 -10.11 -13.72 -30.13
CA THR A 187 -8.93 -14.46 -29.65
C THR A 187 -8.93 -14.54 -28.13
N VAL A 188 -9.23 -13.44 -27.44
CA VAL A 188 -9.27 -13.39 -25.97
C VAL A 188 -10.36 -14.31 -25.43
N LEU A 189 -11.57 -14.25 -25.97
CA LEU A 189 -12.69 -15.09 -25.55
C LEU A 189 -12.39 -16.58 -25.75
N ARG A 190 -11.81 -16.96 -26.90
CA ARG A 190 -11.38 -18.33 -27.15
C ARG A 190 -10.32 -18.80 -26.15
N ALA A 191 -9.33 -17.97 -25.87
CA ALA A 191 -8.26 -18.30 -24.92
C ALA A 191 -8.78 -18.47 -23.49
N LEU A 192 -9.79 -17.69 -23.09
CA LEU A 192 -10.42 -17.75 -21.78
C LEU A 192 -11.57 -18.78 -21.69
N GLY A 193 -11.94 -19.42 -22.81
CA GLY A 193 -13.09 -20.32 -22.86
C GLY A 193 -14.43 -19.63 -22.61
N LEU A 194 -14.53 -18.34 -22.93
CA LEU A 194 -15.73 -17.53 -22.73
C LEU A 194 -16.52 -17.37 -24.03
N GLU A 195 -17.85 -17.28 -23.90
CA GLU A 195 -18.73 -16.98 -25.03
C GLU A 195 -18.75 -15.49 -25.36
N ALA A 196 -19.11 -15.15 -26.61
CA ALA A 196 -19.24 -13.76 -27.04
C ALA A 196 -20.47 -13.06 -26.45
N GLU A 197 -21.55 -13.80 -26.23
CA GLU A 197 -22.75 -13.29 -25.60
C GLU A 197 -22.67 -13.51 -24.08
N PRO A 198 -22.57 -12.46 -23.26
CA PRO A 198 -22.31 -12.60 -21.83
C PRO A 198 -23.53 -13.05 -21.02
N ALA A 199 -24.74 -13.00 -21.59
CA ALA A 199 -25.99 -13.18 -20.84
C ALA A 199 -26.08 -14.52 -20.10
N ALA A 200 -25.70 -15.63 -20.75
CA ALA A 200 -25.74 -16.96 -20.14
C ALA A 200 -24.74 -17.08 -18.99
N HIS A 201 -23.50 -16.62 -19.20
CA HIS A 201 -22.45 -16.64 -18.19
C HIS A 201 -22.79 -15.75 -16.97
N LEU A 202 -23.34 -14.56 -17.20
CA LEU A 202 -23.80 -13.68 -16.13
C LEU A 202 -24.97 -14.28 -15.36
N ALA A 203 -25.90 -14.96 -16.03
CA ALA A 203 -27.01 -15.65 -15.37
C ALA A 203 -26.52 -16.81 -14.49
N GLU A 204 -25.53 -17.57 -14.94
CA GLU A 204 -24.88 -18.62 -14.15
C GLU A 204 -24.22 -18.05 -12.90
N LEU A 205 -23.40 -17.01 -13.04
CA LEU A 205 -22.73 -16.35 -11.90
C LEU A 205 -23.73 -15.73 -10.92
N ALA A 206 -24.77 -15.07 -11.43
CA ALA A 206 -25.83 -14.51 -10.60
C ALA A 206 -26.59 -15.61 -9.84
N GLY A 207 -26.89 -16.72 -10.50
CA GLY A 207 -27.52 -17.89 -9.88
C GLY A 207 -26.64 -18.53 -8.80
N ALA A 208 -25.35 -18.70 -9.06
CA ALA A 208 -24.39 -19.21 -8.09
C ALA A 208 -24.26 -18.30 -6.86
N LEU A 209 -24.16 -16.98 -7.07
CA LEU A 209 -24.12 -15.99 -5.99
C LEU A 209 -25.39 -16.01 -5.16
N HIS A 210 -26.56 -16.03 -5.81
CA HIS A 210 -27.86 -16.10 -5.16
C HIS A 210 -27.99 -17.39 -4.32
N GLY A 211 -27.60 -18.53 -4.89
CA GLY A 211 -27.57 -19.81 -4.20
C GLY A 211 -26.65 -19.79 -2.97
N ALA A 212 -25.44 -19.21 -3.11
CA ALA A 212 -24.51 -19.05 -2.00
C ALA A 212 -25.09 -18.19 -0.88
N TYR A 213 -25.77 -17.07 -1.19
CA TYR A 213 -26.46 -16.27 -0.17
C TYR A 213 -27.56 -17.05 0.54
N HIS A 214 -28.37 -17.81 -0.19
CA HIS A 214 -29.39 -18.66 0.42
C HIS A 214 -28.80 -19.74 1.34
N GLN A 215 -27.69 -20.35 0.94
CA GLN A 215 -26.97 -21.32 1.77
C GLN A 215 -26.42 -20.68 3.05
N VAL A 216 -25.82 -19.49 2.95
CA VAL A 216 -25.31 -18.74 4.11
C VAL A 216 -26.44 -18.39 5.07
N VAL A 217 -27.57 -17.87 4.56
CA VAL A 217 -28.74 -17.52 5.38
C VAL A 217 -29.32 -18.76 6.07
N ALA A 218 -29.44 -19.89 5.36
CA ALA A 218 -29.93 -21.14 5.93
C ALA A 218 -28.98 -21.72 7.00
N GLY A 219 -27.67 -21.54 6.84
CA GLY A 219 -26.66 -22.01 7.78
C GLY A 219 -26.43 -21.09 8.99
N LEU A 220 -26.82 -19.81 8.90
CA LEU A 220 -26.54 -18.80 9.92
C LEU A 220 -27.08 -19.16 11.31
N PRO A 221 -28.32 -19.69 11.48
CA PRO A 221 -28.84 -20.06 12.80
C PRO A 221 -28.03 -21.16 13.49
N ALA A 222 -27.33 -22.01 12.74
CA ALA A 222 -26.51 -23.11 13.26
C ALA A 222 -25.02 -22.75 13.36
N ASN A 223 -24.61 -21.57 12.88
CA ASN A 223 -23.22 -21.17 12.83
C ASN A 223 -22.86 -20.32 14.05
N SER A 224 -22.20 -20.93 15.03
CA SER A 224 -21.76 -20.23 16.25
C SER A 224 -20.61 -19.25 16.00
N ALA A 225 -19.91 -19.33 14.87
CA ALA A 225 -18.77 -18.48 14.55
C ALA A 225 -19.18 -17.14 13.91
N VAL A 226 -20.47 -16.91 13.67
CA VAL A 226 -20.98 -15.68 13.04
C VAL A 226 -22.11 -15.13 13.89
N SER A 227 -21.98 -13.86 14.30
CA SER A 227 -23.04 -13.13 15.00
C SER A 227 -23.33 -11.81 14.31
N VAL A 228 -24.55 -11.30 14.43
CA VAL A 228 -24.92 -9.98 13.92
C VAL A 228 -25.11 -9.05 15.13
N LYS A 229 -24.29 -8.01 15.25
CA LYS A 229 -24.38 -6.98 16.29
C LYS A 229 -24.57 -5.62 15.61
N ASP A 230 -25.63 -4.90 15.95
CA ASP A 230 -25.96 -3.58 15.40
C ASP A 230 -25.97 -3.53 13.86
N GLY A 231 -26.48 -4.59 13.22
CA GLY A 231 -26.51 -4.71 11.76
C GLY A 231 -25.16 -5.03 11.11
N LYS A 232 -24.09 -5.25 11.88
CA LYS A 232 -22.77 -5.65 11.40
C LYS A 232 -22.53 -7.14 11.68
N LEU A 233 -21.99 -7.83 10.68
CA LEU A 233 -21.49 -9.20 10.85
C LEU A 233 -20.21 -9.19 11.66
N VAL A 234 -20.20 -9.93 12.77
CA VAL A 234 -19.06 -10.17 13.62
C VAL A 234 -18.70 -11.65 13.49
N LEU A 235 -17.53 -11.90 12.93
CA LEU A 235 -16.96 -13.24 12.81
C LEU A 235 -16.09 -13.52 14.03
N ASP A 236 -16.27 -14.66 14.66
CA ASP A 236 -15.32 -15.14 15.66
C ASP A 236 -13.96 -15.37 14.99
N ARG A 237 -12.88 -15.10 15.73
CA ARG A 237 -11.53 -15.39 15.22
C ARG A 237 -11.44 -16.88 14.95
N LEU A 238 -10.99 -17.21 13.74
CA LEU A 238 -10.62 -18.58 13.42
C LEU A 238 -9.47 -18.96 14.35
N GLY A 239 -9.76 -19.80 15.35
CA GLY A 239 -8.74 -20.35 16.23
C GLY A 239 -7.73 -21.18 15.43
N PRO A 240 -6.52 -21.41 15.97
CA PRO A 240 -5.61 -22.36 15.35
C PRO A 240 -6.32 -23.70 15.23
N ALA A 241 -6.22 -24.32 14.06
CA ALA A 241 -6.66 -25.69 13.90
C ALA A 241 -5.96 -26.56 14.97
N GLY A 242 -6.68 -27.51 15.55
CA GLY A 242 -6.11 -28.42 16.53
C GLY A 242 -4.87 -29.10 15.96
N GLU A 243 -3.74 -28.96 16.64
CA GLU A 243 -2.48 -29.55 16.18
C GLU A 243 -2.63 -31.09 16.10
N PRO A 244 -2.32 -31.72 14.96
CA PRO A 244 -2.35 -33.18 14.86
C PRO A 244 -1.44 -33.83 15.90
N LYS A 245 -1.90 -34.89 16.55
CA LYS A 245 -1.17 -35.56 17.65
C LYS A 245 0.28 -35.92 17.33
N LEU A 246 0.57 -36.25 16.07
CA LEU A 246 1.91 -36.64 15.62
C LEU A 246 2.82 -35.46 15.27
N MET A 247 2.28 -34.25 15.13
CA MET A 247 3.03 -33.09 14.66
C MET A 247 4.20 -32.70 15.58
N PRO A 248 4.08 -32.73 16.93
CA PRO A 248 5.22 -32.46 17.80
C PRO A 248 6.37 -33.46 17.62
N ALA A 249 6.05 -34.76 17.56
CA ALA A 249 7.05 -35.81 17.36
C ALA A 249 7.71 -35.73 15.98
N PHE A 250 6.94 -35.43 14.94
CA PHE A 250 7.45 -35.20 13.60
C PHE A 250 8.43 -34.01 13.54
N ARG A 251 8.09 -32.87 14.14
CA ARG A 251 9.02 -31.72 14.21
C ARG A 251 10.30 -32.07 14.94
N GLN A 252 10.22 -32.82 16.04
CA GLN A 252 11.43 -33.26 16.76
C GLN A 252 12.31 -34.14 15.89
N LEU A 253 11.74 -35.09 15.16
CA LEU A 253 12.49 -35.93 14.22
C LEU A 253 13.13 -35.09 13.10
N ALA A 254 12.36 -34.19 12.47
CA ALA A 254 12.87 -33.30 11.43
C ALA A 254 14.01 -32.41 11.95
N ASN A 255 13.84 -31.79 13.12
CA ASN A 255 14.86 -30.94 13.73
C ASN A 255 16.12 -31.71 14.15
N ASN A 256 16.01 -33.00 14.47
CA ASN A 256 17.16 -33.86 14.76
C ASN A 256 17.91 -34.28 13.49
N MET A 257 17.26 -34.25 12.33
CA MET A 257 17.88 -34.58 11.04
C MET A 257 18.53 -33.36 10.37
N LEU A 258 18.06 -32.15 10.69
CA LEU A 258 18.59 -30.91 10.12
C LEU A 258 19.88 -30.49 10.84
N PRO A 259 20.93 -30.09 10.08
CA PRO A 259 22.14 -29.54 10.68
C PRO A 259 21.80 -28.22 11.37
N LYS A 260 22.40 -28.00 12.55
CA LYS A 260 22.34 -26.70 13.24
C LYS A 260 23.43 -25.82 12.69
N VAL A 261 23.06 -24.90 11.79
CA VAL A 261 23.95 -23.91 11.19
C VAL A 261 23.43 -22.53 11.58
N ASP A 262 24.35 -21.62 11.87
CA ASP A 262 23.98 -20.23 12.12
C ASP A 262 23.42 -19.62 10.83
N PHE A 263 22.26 -18.98 10.92
CA PHE A 263 21.57 -18.44 9.74
C PHE A 263 22.44 -17.51 8.86
N PRO A 264 23.31 -16.64 9.41
CA PRO A 264 24.25 -15.86 8.61
C PRO A 264 25.26 -16.71 7.82
N GLU A 265 25.73 -17.82 8.39
CA GLU A 265 26.66 -18.73 7.71
C GLU A 265 25.95 -19.49 6.59
N LEU A 266 24.73 -19.97 6.85
CA LEU A 266 23.90 -20.60 5.82
C LEU A 266 23.61 -19.65 4.66
N LEU A 267 23.36 -18.36 4.95
CA LEU A 267 23.09 -17.37 3.93
C LEU A 267 24.32 -17.09 3.05
N LEU A 268 25.52 -17.07 3.63
CA LEU A 268 26.78 -16.96 2.88
C LEU A 268 27.04 -18.21 2.04
N GLU A 269 26.84 -19.40 2.60
CA GLU A 269 27.00 -20.67 1.89
C GLU A 269 26.06 -20.76 0.68
N VAL A 270 24.79 -20.38 0.84
CA VAL A 270 23.82 -20.35 -0.26
C VAL A 270 24.20 -19.30 -1.31
N ALA A 271 24.70 -18.13 -0.89
CA ALA A 271 25.16 -17.11 -1.82
C ALA A 271 26.32 -17.62 -2.68
N ASP A 272 27.31 -18.29 -2.08
CA ASP A 272 28.44 -18.91 -2.78
C ASP A 272 27.99 -20.03 -3.72
N LEU A 273 27.07 -20.90 -3.27
CA LEU A 273 26.58 -22.02 -4.06
C LEU A 273 25.74 -21.60 -5.28
N THR A 274 24.97 -20.52 -5.15
CA THR A 274 24.02 -20.09 -6.18
C THR A 274 24.53 -18.94 -7.03
N GLY A 275 25.57 -18.22 -6.56
CA GLY A 275 26.01 -16.96 -7.16
C GLY A 275 24.94 -15.86 -7.11
N MET A 276 23.95 -15.98 -6.21
CA MET A 276 22.80 -15.08 -6.10
C MET A 276 23.20 -13.60 -5.98
N THR A 277 24.33 -13.32 -5.35
CA THR A 277 24.90 -11.98 -5.15
C THR A 277 25.18 -11.26 -6.47
N SER A 278 25.48 -12.01 -7.55
CA SER A 278 25.71 -11.45 -8.89
C SER A 278 24.47 -10.86 -9.56
N ALA A 279 23.27 -11.23 -9.09
CA ALA A 279 22.02 -10.64 -9.56
C ALA A 279 21.78 -9.22 -9.02
N PHE A 280 22.53 -8.79 -8.01
CA PHE A 280 22.42 -7.45 -7.43
C PHE A 280 23.36 -6.48 -8.14
N THR A 281 22.80 -5.63 -8.98
CA THR A 281 23.53 -4.57 -9.69
C THR A 281 23.27 -3.20 -9.08
N HIS A 282 24.23 -2.29 -9.19
CA HIS A 282 24.00 -0.89 -8.82
C HIS A 282 22.90 -0.27 -9.71
N ILE A 283 22.11 0.66 -9.16
CA ILE A 283 20.98 1.29 -9.86
C ILE A 283 21.39 2.04 -11.14
N SER A 284 22.65 2.47 -11.23
CA SER A 284 23.21 3.11 -12.43
C SER A 284 23.74 2.13 -13.48
N GLY A 285 23.61 0.81 -13.27
CA GLY A 285 24.17 -0.22 -14.15
C GLY A 285 25.70 -0.32 -14.13
N ALA A 286 26.37 0.36 -13.19
CA ALA A 286 27.81 0.22 -12.97
C ALA A 286 28.10 -1.07 -12.19
N ASP A 287 29.16 -1.77 -12.58
CA ASP A 287 29.65 -2.92 -11.83
C ASP A 287 30.00 -2.46 -10.39
N PRO A 288 29.48 -3.12 -9.34
CA PRO A 288 29.90 -2.81 -7.99
C PRO A 288 31.34 -3.28 -7.83
N SER A 289 32.32 -2.42 -8.15
CA SER A 289 33.75 -2.66 -7.90
C SER A 289 34.09 -2.62 -6.40
N MET A 290 33.13 -2.97 -5.54
CA MET A 290 33.28 -2.99 -4.10
C MET A 290 33.83 -4.35 -3.68
N GLU A 291 35.03 -4.36 -3.13
CA GLU A 291 35.62 -5.56 -2.52
C GLU A 291 34.68 -6.10 -1.43
N GLU A 292 34.43 -7.42 -1.40
CA GLU A 292 33.51 -8.08 -0.46
C GLU A 292 32.04 -7.59 -0.56
N PHE A 293 31.57 -7.25 -1.76
CA PHE A 293 30.18 -6.84 -2.00
C PHE A 293 29.16 -7.87 -1.51
N GLU A 294 29.45 -9.16 -1.70
CA GLU A 294 28.61 -10.30 -1.31
C GLU A 294 28.29 -10.29 0.20
N LEU A 295 29.30 -10.00 1.02
CA LEU A 295 29.15 -9.91 2.46
C LEU A 295 28.23 -8.76 2.88
N SER A 296 28.29 -7.62 2.18
CA SER A 296 27.37 -6.50 2.40
C SER A 296 25.93 -6.85 2.01
N VAL A 297 25.73 -7.56 0.91
CA VAL A 297 24.40 -8.00 0.44
C VAL A 297 23.78 -8.99 1.42
N CYS A 298 24.52 -10.01 1.86
CA CYS A 298 24.04 -10.98 2.84
C CYS A 298 23.70 -10.31 4.19
N ALA A 299 24.50 -9.33 4.64
CA ALA A 299 24.20 -8.57 5.85
C ALA A 299 22.92 -7.74 5.74
N LEU A 300 22.66 -7.13 4.58
CA LEU A 300 21.43 -6.39 4.32
C LEU A 300 20.21 -7.32 4.27
N LEU A 301 20.32 -8.45 3.56
CA LEU A 301 19.25 -9.45 3.51
C LEU A 301 18.91 -9.99 4.89
N LEU A 302 19.91 -10.26 5.73
CA LEU A 302 19.71 -10.68 7.12
C LEU A 302 18.97 -9.60 7.94
N SER A 303 19.40 -8.35 7.82
CA SER A 303 18.78 -7.21 8.51
C SER A 303 17.29 -7.05 8.16
N GLU A 304 17.00 -7.04 6.86
CA GLU A 304 15.66 -6.79 6.32
C GLU A 304 14.74 -8.01 6.48
N ALA A 305 15.20 -9.21 6.12
CA ALA A 305 14.37 -10.41 6.17
C ALA A 305 14.02 -10.84 7.60
N CYS A 306 14.90 -10.58 8.56
CA CYS A 306 14.67 -10.91 9.96
C CYS A 306 14.10 -9.75 10.79
N ASN A 307 13.89 -8.56 10.20
CA ASN A 307 13.44 -7.34 10.89
C ASN A 307 14.31 -6.98 12.12
N VAL A 308 15.61 -7.27 12.09
CA VAL A 308 16.54 -7.03 13.21
C VAL A 308 17.27 -5.69 13.11
N GLY A 309 17.18 -5.02 11.95
CA GLY A 309 17.83 -3.75 11.66
C GLY A 309 19.35 -3.88 11.50
N LEU A 310 20.01 -2.75 11.21
CA LEU A 310 21.44 -2.73 10.84
C LEU A 310 22.39 -2.86 12.04
N THR A 311 21.97 -2.49 13.25
CA THR A 311 22.81 -2.52 14.46
C THR A 311 23.51 -3.87 14.71
N PRO A 312 22.82 -5.03 14.65
CA PRO A 312 23.47 -6.33 14.89
C PRO A 312 24.44 -6.77 13.77
N VAL A 313 24.33 -6.23 12.56
CA VAL A 313 25.17 -6.62 11.41
C VAL A 313 26.32 -5.66 11.14
N VAL A 314 26.30 -4.46 11.74
CA VAL A 314 27.37 -3.47 11.59
C VAL A 314 28.61 -3.86 12.37
N LYS A 315 29.76 -3.94 11.69
CA LYS A 315 31.08 -4.11 12.31
C LYS A 315 32.01 -3.00 11.82
N PRO A 316 32.36 -2.01 12.68
CA PRO A 316 33.17 -0.86 12.27
C PRO A 316 34.57 -1.23 11.74
N ASN A 317 35.12 -2.34 12.22
CA ASN A 317 36.45 -2.82 11.84
C ASN A 317 36.47 -3.70 10.58
N VAL A 318 35.30 -3.95 9.98
CA VAL A 318 35.18 -4.75 8.74
C VAL A 318 34.65 -3.81 7.66
N PRO A 319 35.47 -3.42 6.65
CA PRO A 319 35.08 -2.46 5.62
C PRO A 319 33.73 -2.76 4.96
N ALA A 320 33.45 -4.04 4.69
CA ALA A 320 32.21 -4.53 4.09
C ALA A 320 30.94 -4.36 4.96
N LEU A 321 31.11 -4.27 6.27
CA LEU A 321 30.02 -4.21 7.26
C LEU A 321 29.98 -2.86 8.00
N THR A 322 30.62 -1.83 7.44
CA THR A 322 30.50 -0.48 8.00
C THR A 322 29.10 0.06 7.77
N ARG A 323 28.59 0.85 8.74
CA ARG A 323 27.25 1.43 8.66
C ARG A 323 27.05 2.28 7.41
N GLY A 324 28.05 3.08 7.03
CA GLY A 324 27.99 3.92 5.82
C GLY A 324 27.81 3.09 4.55
N ARG A 325 28.53 1.98 4.44
CA ARG A 325 28.45 1.07 3.29
C ARG A 325 27.11 0.34 3.20
N LEU A 326 26.61 -0.17 4.33
CA LEU A 326 25.30 -0.85 4.35
C LEU A 326 24.15 0.10 4.05
N VAL A 327 24.20 1.35 4.54
CA VAL A 327 23.19 2.37 4.21
C VAL A 327 23.22 2.71 2.71
N GLN A 328 24.41 2.89 2.13
CA GLN A 328 24.57 3.15 0.70
C GLN A 328 24.06 1.98 -0.17
N GLY A 329 24.35 0.73 0.22
CA GLY A 329 23.84 -0.46 -0.45
C GLY A 329 22.32 -0.62 -0.35
N GLY A 330 21.76 -0.43 0.85
CA GLY A 330 20.32 -0.56 1.10
C GLY A 330 19.47 0.45 0.32
N SER A 331 19.93 1.69 0.17
CA SER A 331 19.23 2.70 -0.64
C SER A 331 19.18 2.32 -2.13
N SER A 332 20.20 1.65 -2.66
CA SER A 332 20.24 1.22 -4.07
C SER A 332 19.41 -0.03 -4.37
N MET A 333 19.19 -0.90 -3.37
CA MET A 333 18.42 -2.15 -3.52
C MET A 333 16.91 -1.95 -3.30
N SER A 334 16.51 -0.96 -2.50
CA SER A 334 15.11 -0.64 -2.17
C SER A 334 14.27 -0.25 -3.39
N GLU A 335 14.88 0.31 -4.44
CA GLU A 335 14.16 0.81 -5.62
C GLU A 335 13.71 -0.28 -6.60
N GLN A 336 14.29 -1.49 -6.57
CA GLN A 336 13.96 -2.57 -7.50
C GLN A 336 13.06 -3.68 -6.91
N THR A 337 13.00 -3.83 -5.58
CA THR A 337 12.39 -5.02 -4.94
C THR A 337 11.19 -4.71 -4.04
N THR A 338 10.60 -3.51 -4.08
CA THR A 338 9.42 -3.19 -3.24
C THR A 338 8.10 -3.76 -3.78
N THR A 339 8.06 -5.08 -3.99
CA THR A 339 6.91 -5.88 -3.57
C THR A 339 7.25 -6.45 -2.20
N LYS A 340 6.72 -5.84 -1.13
CA LYS A 340 6.71 -6.48 0.19
C LYS A 340 6.13 -7.90 0.02
N PRO A 341 6.83 -8.98 0.39
CA PRO A 341 6.20 -10.29 0.43
C PRO A 341 5.13 -10.23 1.51
N CYS A 342 3.87 -10.20 1.07
CA CYS A 342 2.76 -10.61 1.90
C CYS A 342 3.09 -12.03 2.40
N PRO A 343 2.87 -12.39 3.68
CA PRO A 343 2.98 -13.78 4.11
C PRO A 343 1.78 -14.54 3.54
N GLN A 344 1.73 -14.71 2.22
CA GLN A 344 1.00 -15.81 1.64
C GLN A 344 1.79 -17.05 2.01
N VAL A 345 1.20 -17.84 2.90
CA VAL A 345 1.55 -19.23 3.13
C VAL A 345 1.92 -19.84 1.78
N ALA A 346 3.22 -20.09 1.56
CA ALA A 346 3.69 -20.80 0.39
C ALA A 346 3.18 -22.23 0.52
N THR A 347 1.99 -22.49 -0.03
CA THR A 347 1.53 -23.83 -0.29
C THR A 347 2.45 -24.39 -1.37
N TRP A 348 3.39 -25.23 -0.94
CA TRP A 348 4.13 -26.11 -1.83
C TRP A 348 3.10 -26.98 -2.58
N ALA A 349 2.82 -26.64 -3.84
CA ALA A 349 2.13 -27.55 -4.75
C ALA A 349 3.15 -28.63 -5.15
N PRO A 350 2.92 -29.92 -4.83
CA PRO A 350 3.79 -30.97 -5.31
C PRO A 350 3.74 -31.00 -6.84
N SER A 351 4.93 -31.09 -7.45
CA SER A 351 5.14 -31.37 -8.87
C SER A 351 4.15 -32.43 -9.38
N GLN A 352 3.53 -32.17 -10.53
CA GLN A 352 2.53 -33.01 -11.19
C GLN A 352 3.08 -34.37 -11.65
N THR A 353 3.35 -35.27 -10.71
CA THR A 353 3.53 -36.70 -10.95
C THR A 353 2.75 -37.46 -9.89
N GLY A 354 1.42 -37.32 -9.95
CA GLY A 354 0.48 -38.15 -9.20
C GLY A 354 -0.19 -39.18 -10.14
N PRO A 355 -0.62 -40.35 -9.63
CA PRO A 355 -1.25 -41.38 -10.45
C PRO A 355 -2.57 -40.86 -11.07
N CYS A 356 -2.83 -41.26 -12.31
CA CYS A 356 -4.07 -40.91 -13.01
C CYS A 356 -5.31 -41.37 -12.22
N THR A 357 -6.21 -40.45 -11.91
CA THR A 357 -7.43 -40.66 -11.09
C THR A 357 -8.42 -41.66 -11.68
N ARG A 358 -8.19 -42.15 -12.91
CA ARG A 358 -9.06 -43.13 -13.57
C ARG A 358 -8.56 -44.57 -13.47
N CYS A 359 -7.26 -44.80 -13.27
CA CYS A 359 -6.68 -46.15 -13.34
C CYS A 359 -5.59 -46.46 -12.29
N HIS A 360 -5.18 -45.50 -11.45
CA HIS A 360 -4.21 -45.71 -10.35
C HIS A 360 -2.83 -46.31 -10.76
N ILE A 361 -2.40 -46.17 -12.02
CA ILE A 361 -1.07 -46.56 -12.51
C ILE A 361 -0.28 -45.31 -12.95
N LEU A 362 1.06 -45.37 -12.86
CA LEU A 362 1.99 -44.35 -13.36
C LEU A 362 2.05 -44.42 -14.89
N CYS A 363 1.59 -43.36 -15.57
CA CYS A 363 1.66 -43.23 -17.04
C CYS A 363 2.67 -42.15 -17.45
N THR A 364 3.26 -42.31 -18.63
CA THR A 364 4.08 -41.24 -19.24
C THR A 364 3.21 -40.10 -19.76
N SER A 365 3.82 -38.95 -20.11
CA SER A 365 3.14 -37.73 -20.55
C SER A 365 2.28 -37.89 -21.83
N GLN A 366 2.34 -39.05 -22.51
CA GLN A 366 1.51 -39.37 -23.67
C GLN A 366 0.44 -40.45 -23.40
N GLY A 367 0.25 -40.88 -22.14
CA GLY A 367 -0.89 -41.71 -21.74
C GLY A 367 -0.75 -43.22 -22.00
N GLU A 368 0.43 -43.71 -22.36
CA GLU A 368 0.71 -45.15 -22.40
C GLU A 368 1.21 -45.66 -21.02
N PRO A 369 0.78 -46.86 -20.59
CA PRO A 369 1.27 -47.46 -19.35
C PRO A 369 2.75 -47.86 -19.48
N ILE A 370 3.51 -47.63 -18.40
CA ILE A 370 4.90 -48.09 -18.28
C ILE A 370 4.95 -49.60 -18.11
#